data_AF-A0A945KJJ1-F1
#
_entry.id   AF-A0A945KJJ1-F1
#
_cell.length_a   1.000
_cell.length_b   1.000
_cell.length_c   1.000
_cell.angle_alpha   90.00
_cell.angle_beta   90.00
_cell.angle_gamma   90.00
#
_symmetry.space_group_name_H-M   'P 1'
#
loop_
_entity.id
_entity.type
_entity.pdbx_description
1 polymer ?
#
loop_
_entity_poly.entity_id
_entity_poly.type
_entity_poly.pdbx_seq_one_letter_code
_entity_poly.pdbx_strand_id
1 'polypeptide(L)'
;MKSPDLEHLLEQFQSPLLRYATSFLRDSNAAEDVVQETFLRLIRKPPATGNDDELRNWLFHVCRNLSLDRRKMDIRETKRQEHSMPPPVAATPAQLASRA
;
A
#
# COMPACT_ATOMS: atom_id res chain seq x y z
N MET A 1 -16.25 23.06 14.70
CA MET A 1 -14.86 22.93 15.15
C MET A 1 -13.99 23.03 13.90
N LYS A 2 -13.30 24.14 13.66
CA LYS A 2 -12.24 24.17 12.64
C LYS A 2 -11.21 23.12 13.08
N SER A 3 -10.69 22.30 12.18
CA SER A 3 -9.78 21.19 12.46
C SER A 3 -8.35 21.72 12.70
N PRO A 4 -7.89 22.04 13.91
CA PRO A 4 -6.62 22.76 14.10
C PRO A 4 -5.44 21.82 14.36
N ASP A 5 -5.69 20.52 14.45
CA ASP A 5 -4.68 19.51 14.79
C ASP A 5 -4.29 18.66 13.57
N LEU A 6 -5.24 18.39 12.66
CA LEU A 6 -4.99 17.53 11.51
C LEU A 6 -3.93 18.10 10.55
N GLU A 7 -3.93 19.41 10.31
CA GLU A 7 -2.91 20.07 9.46
C GLU A 7 -1.51 19.89 10.06
N HIS A 8 -1.34 20.16 11.35
CA HIS A 8 -0.07 19.93 12.05
C HIS A 8 0.38 18.46 12.02
N LEU A 9 -0.56 17.53 12.22
CA LEU A 9 -0.26 16.09 12.14
C LEU A 9 0.12 15.65 10.73
N LEU A 10 -0.51 16.22 9.69
CA LEU A 10 -0.14 15.99 8.30
C LEU A 10 1.27 16.49 8.03
N GLU A 11 1.57 17.74 8.39
CA GLU A 11 2.91 18.32 8.23
C GLU A 11 3.98 17.48 8.94
N GLN A 12 3.68 16.99 10.14
CA GLN A 12 4.63 16.21 10.94
C GLN A 12 4.82 14.77 10.43
N PHE A 13 3.73 14.09 10.05
CA PHE A 13 3.75 12.63 9.84
C PHE A 13 3.58 12.18 8.40
N GLN A 14 3.07 13.01 7.47
CA GLN A 14 2.87 12.60 6.08
C GLN A 14 4.16 12.09 5.44
N SER A 15 5.23 12.89 5.48
CA SER A 15 6.50 12.53 4.84
C SER A 15 7.18 11.30 5.47
N PRO A 16 7.27 11.18 6.82
CA PRO A 16 7.73 9.94 7.46
C PRO A 16 6.89 8.71 7.12
N LEU A 17 5.56 8.81 7.13
CA LEU A 17 4.67 7.68 6.85
C LEU A 17 4.75 7.27 5.38
N LEU A 18 4.89 8.21 4.44
CA LEU A 18 5.11 7.91 3.03
C LEU A 18 6.41 7.13 2.82
N ARG A 19 7.53 7.60 3.38
CA ARG A 19 8.81 6.86 3.29
C ARG A 19 8.67 5.46 3.89
N TYR A 20 7.98 5.34 5.01
CA TYR A 20 7.77 4.07 5.67
C TYR A 20 6.92 3.12 4.82
N ALA A 21 5.76 3.55 4.32
CA ALA A 21 4.87 2.76 3.48
C ALA A 21 5.55 2.34 2.17
N THR A 22 6.26 3.26 1.51
CA THR A 22 7.02 2.97 0.28
C THR A 22 8.08 1.89 0.48
N SER A 23 8.67 1.78 1.67
CA SER A 23 9.65 0.71 1.97
C SER A 23 9.05 -0.70 1.90
N PHE A 24 7.73 -0.84 2.14
CA PHE A 24 7.02 -2.11 2.04
C PHE A 24 6.44 -2.36 0.65
N LEU A 25 5.88 -1.31 0.03
CA LEU A 25 5.10 -1.42 -1.21
C LEU A 25 5.94 -1.26 -2.47
N ARG A 26 7.05 -0.50 -2.40
CA ARG A 26 7.88 -0.12 -3.55
C ARG A 26 7.08 0.58 -4.68
N ASP A 27 5.95 1.19 -4.32
CA ASP A 27 5.04 1.94 -5.18
C ASP A 27 4.60 3.19 -4.42
N SER A 28 4.87 4.38 -4.98
CA SER A 28 4.55 5.66 -4.36
C SER A 28 3.04 5.92 -4.30
N ASN A 29 2.29 5.53 -5.32
CA ASN A 29 0.85 5.76 -5.38
C ASN A 29 0.14 4.88 -4.36
N ALA A 30 0.53 3.60 -4.28
CA ALA A 30 0.00 2.70 -3.27
C ALA A 30 0.39 3.14 -1.85
N ALA A 31 1.57 3.73 -1.66
CA ALA A 31 1.98 4.31 -0.39
C ALA A 31 1.13 5.53 -0.01
N GLU A 32 0.84 6.43 -0.95
CA GLU A 32 -0.05 7.57 -0.73
C GLU A 32 -1.45 7.13 -0.30
N ASP A 33 -2.04 6.14 -0.96
CA ASP A 33 -3.35 5.59 -0.59
C ASP A 33 -3.36 5.05 0.84
N VAL A 34 -2.29 4.33 1.24
CA VAL A 34 -2.15 3.81 2.61
C VAL A 34 -2.04 4.94 3.63
N VAL A 35 -1.27 5.99 3.34
CA VAL A 35 -1.12 7.13 4.25
C VAL A 35 -2.44 7.88 4.38
N GLN A 36 -3.14 8.11 3.27
CA GLN A 36 -4.47 8.75 3.29
C GLN A 36 -5.46 7.94 4.14
N GLU A 37 -5.56 6.63 3.94
CA GLU A 37 -6.43 5.76 4.74
C GLU A 37 -6.01 5.73 6.22
N THR A 38 -4.70 5.86 6.52
CA THR A 38 -4.21 5.99 7.90
C THR A 38 -4.78 7.24 8.59
N PHE A 39 -4.71 8.40 7.94
CA PHE A 39 -5.29 9.65 8.47
C PHE A 39 -6.82 9.62 8.51
N LEU A 40 -7.49 8.98 7.53
CA LEU A 40 -8.95 8.78 7.58
C LEU A 40 -9.36 7.93 8.79
N ARG A 41 -8.58 6.88 9.12
CA ARG A 41 -8.80 6.09 10.34
C ARG A 41 -8.57 6.91 11.60
N LEU A 42 -7.59 7.80 11.60
CA LEU A 42 -7.34 8.68 12.74
C LEU A 42 -8.57 9.57 13.01
N ILE A 43 -9.13 10.18 11.97
CA ILE A 43 -10.31 11.04 12.07
C ILE A 43 -11.53 10.25 12.57
N ARG A 44 -11.71 9.01 12.09
CA ARG A 44 -12.85 8.16 12.46
C ARG A 44 -12.72 7.60 13.88
N LYS A 45 -11.51 7.23 14.31
CA LYS A 45 -11.25 6.56 15.59
C LYS A 45 -9.82 6.85 16.08
N PRO A 46 -9.60 8.02 16.71
CA PRO A 46 -8.31 8.35 17.28
C PRO A 46 -7.95 7.43 18.46
N PRO A 47 -6.66 7.30 18.82
CA PRO A 47 -6.24 6.59 20.03
C PRO A 47 -6.87 7.23 21.29
N ALA A 48 -7.07 6.41 22.33
CA ALA A 48 -7.80 6.82 23.53
C ALA A 48 -7.05 7.88 24.35
N THR A 49 -5.72 7.84 24.29
CA THR A 49 -4.83 8.74 25.02
C THR A 49 -4.18 9.69 24.04
N GLY A 50 -4.33 11.00 24.29
CA GLY A 50 -3.89 12.07 23.40
C GLY A 50 -2.44 12.51 23.63
N ASN A 51 -1.54 11.60 24.04
CA ASN A 51 -0.12 11.94 24.10
C ASN A 51 0.54 11.70 22.73
N ASP A 52 1.56 12.51 22.42
CA ASP A 52 2.21 12.51 21.10
C ASP A 52 2.90 11.18 20.75
N ASP A 53 3.44 10.47 21.74
CA ASP A 53 4.17 9.22 21.52
C ASP A 53 3.22 8.07 21.18
N GLU A 54 2.08 8.00 21.84
CA GLU A 54 1.04 7.02 21.56
C GLU A 54 0.39 7.30 20.21
N LEU A 55 0.13 8.56 19.88
CA LEU A 55 -0.35 8.95 18.56
C LEU A 55 0.63 8.53 17.47
N ARG A 56 1.93 8.84 17.64
CA ARG A 56 2.98 8.41 16.72
C ARG A 56 2.99 6.89 16.57
N ASN A 57 3.02 6.15 17.68
CA ASN A 57 3.04 4.69 17.65
C ASN A 57 1.80 4.12 16.95
N TRP A 58 0.63 4.69 17.21
CA TRP A 58 -0.63 4.30 16.59
C TRP A 58 -0.60 4.53 15.07
N LEU A 59 -0.15 5.71 14.62
CA LEU A 59 -0.04 6.04 13.20
C LEU A 59 0.87 5.06 12.44
N PHE A 60 2.06 4.79 12.97
CA PHE A 60 2.99 3.85 12.36
C PHE A 60 2.47 2.41 12.40
N HIS A 61 1.76 2.02 13.46
CA HIS A 61 1.15 0.70 13.56
C HIS A 61 0.06 0.49 12.51
N VAL A 62 -0.85 1.46 12.36
CA VAL A 62 -1.93 1.41 11.35
C VAL A 62 -1.36 1.41 9.94
N CYS A 63 -0.43 2.33 9.65
CA CYS A 63 0.25 2.42 8.35
C CYS A 63 0.94 1.10 7.99
N ARG A 64 1.71 0.51 8.92
CA ARG A 64 2.36 -0.79 8.72
C ARG A 64 1.36 -1.89 8.35
N ASN A 65 0.27 -2.00 9.09
CA ASN A 65 -0.72 -3.05 8.87
C ASN A 65 -1.37 -2.91 7.49
N LEU A 66 -1.76 -1.69 7.13
CA LEU A 66 -2.29 -1.37 5.80
C LEU A 66 -1.31 -1.69 4.67
N SER A 67 -0.03 -1.30 4.81
CA SER A 67 1.00 -1.62 3.81
C SER A 67 1.20 -3.13 3.65
N LEU A 68 1.23 -3.88 4.76
CA LEU A 68 1.38 -5.34 4.70
C LEU A 68 0.18 -6.03 4.08
N ASP A 69 -1.03 -5.55 4.36
CA ASP A 69 -2.25 -6.09 3.78
C ASP A 69 -2.35 -5.79 2.28
N ARG A 70 -2.03 -4.55 1.86
CA ARG A 70 -1.93 -4.19 0.44
C ARG A 70 -0.93 -5.06 -0.30
N ARG A 71 0.30 -5.20 0.23
CA ARG A 71 1.33 -6.06 -0.35
C ARG A 71 0.88 -7.52 -0.50
N LYS A 72 0.14 -8.06 0.49
CA LYS A 72 -0.41 -9.42 0.40
C LYS A 72 -1.46 -9.53 -0.72
N MET A 73 -2.29 -8.50 -0.92
CA MET A 73 -3.26 -8.47 -2.00
C MET A 73 -2.58 -8.46 -3.36
N ASP A 74 -1.54 -7.64 -3.53
CA ASP A 74 -0.78 -7.52 -4.79
C ASP A 74 -0.16 -8.87 -5.16
N ILE A 75 0.51 -9.54 -4.21
CA ILE A 75 1.09 -10.87 -4.43
C ILE A 75 0.02 -11.89 -4.84
N ARG A 76 -1.17 -11.84 -4.25
CA ARG A 76 -2.26 -12.76 -4.61
C ARG A 76 -2.80 -12.45 -6.00
N GLU A 77 -2.87 -11.17 -6.38
CA GLU A 77 -3.31 -10.75 -7.69
C GLU A 77 -2.34 -11.17 -8.79
N THR A 78 -1.04 -10.95 -8.60
CA THR A 78 0.00 -11.43 -9.52
C THR A 78 -0.08 -12.94 -9.72
N LYS A 79 -0.20 -13.72 -8.63
CA LYS A 79 -0.34 -15.18 -8.73
C LYS A 79 -1.61 -15.63 -9.47
N ARG A 80 -2.74 -14.93 -9.27
CA ARG A 80 -3.98 -15.21 -10.01
C ARG A 80 -3.83 -14.91 -11.49
N GLN A 81 -3.17 -13.79 -11.83
CA GLN A 81 -2.89 -13.44 -13.22
C GLN A 81 -1.99 -14.48 -13.87
N GLU A 82 -0.89 -14.88 -13.23
CA GLU A 82 0.00 -15.95 -13.70
C GLU A 82 -0.75 -17.27 -13.94
N HIS A 83 -1.64 -17.67 -13.02
CA HIS A 83 -2.43 -18.90 -13.17
C HIS A 83 -3.51 -18.80 -14.27
N SER A 84 -4.01 -17.60 -14.55
CA SER A 84 -5.03 -17.36 -15.57
C SER A 84 -4.44 -17.14 -16.97
N MET A 85 -3.12 -16.97 -17.09
CA MET A 85 -2.46 -16.92 -18.40
C MET A 85 -2.35 -18.33 -18.97
N PRO A 86 -2.83 -18.60 -20.20
CA PRO A 86 -2.54 -19.86 -20.86
C PRO A 86 -1.02 -20.02 -21.00
N PRO A 87 -0.48 -21.26 -20.93
CA PRO A 87 0.94 -21.48 -21.15
C PRO A 87 1.35 -20.80 -22.47
N PRO A 88 2.54 -20.17 -22.54
CA PRO A 88 3.00 -19.60 -23.79
C PRO A 88 2.89 -20.69 -24.83
N VAL A 89 2.09 -20.46 -25.87
CA VAL A 89 1.90 -21.41 -26.96
C VAL A 89 3.30 -21.62 -27.52
N ALA A 90 3.94 -22.72 -27.13
CA ALA A 90 5.24 -23.10 -27.65
C ALA A 90 5.01 -23.17 -29.15
N ALA A 91 5.69 -22.31 -29.92
CA ALA A 91 5.57 -22.29 -31.36
C ALA A 91 5.75 -23.73 -31.84
N THR A 92 4.65 -24.35 -32.25
CA THR A 92 4.67 -25.75 -32.64
C THR A 92 5.63 -25.88 -33.82
N PRO A 93 6.44 -26.95 -33.91
CA PRO A 93 7.38 -27.15 -35.02
C PRO A 93 6.72 -27.01 -36.41
N ALA A 94 5.41 -27.24 -36.50
CA ALA A 94 4.59 -27.04 -37.69
C ALA A 94 4.59 -25.59 -38.24
N GLN A 95 4.81 -24.57 -37.41
CA GLN A 95 4.81 -23.16 -37.82
C GLN A 95 6.15 -22.68 -38.41
N LEU A 96 7.23 -23.45 -38.20
CA LEU A 96 8.55 -23.18 -38.79
C LEU A 96 8.73 -23.86 -40.16
N ALA A 97 7.97 -24.91 -40.45
CA ALA A 97 8.06 -25.68 -41.70
C ALA A 97 7.41 -24.99 -42.91
N SER A 98 6.54 -23.99 -42.70
CA SER A 98 5.85 -23.25 -43.78
C SER A 98 6.64 -22.06 -44.34
N ARG A 99 7.93 -21.95 -44.00
CA ARG A 99 8.81 -20.86 -44.43
C ARG A 99 10.02 -21.32 -45.26
N ALA A 100 10.05 -22.59 -45.67
CA ALA A 100 11.06 -23.17 -46.55
C ALA A 100 10.50 -23.34 -47.97
#